data_AF-A0A838SF06-F1
#
_entry.id   AF-A0A838SF06-F1
#
_cell.length_a   1.000
_cell.length_b   1.000
_cell.length_c   1.000
_cell.angle_alpha   90.00
_cell.angle_beta   90.00
_cell.angle_gamma   90.00
#
_symmetry.space_group_name_H-M   'P 1'
#
loop_
_entity.id
_entity.type
_entity.pdbx_description
1 polymer ?
#
loop_
_entity_poly.entity_id
_entity_poly.type
_entity_poly.pdbx_seq_one_letter_code
_entity_poly.pdbx_strand_id
1 'polypeptide(L)'
;MRTRSRRESRKGLPSREPKKLISYAAAPGFHGPNREWERCTEDTGLPLLVCNRSGPDWTRNFTSAESVVAKDGKRLLTLSSDRSTVFILDWNLKYYKLATPHYQDIPL
;
A
#
# COMPACT_ATOMS: atom_id res chain seq x y z
N MET A 1 -21.72 53.90 -21.34
CA MET A 1 -20.26 53.84 -21.13
C MET A 1 -20.00 53.12 -19.80
N ARG A 2 -19.31 51.96 -19.84
CA ARG A 2 -18.63 51.20 -18.76
C ARG A 2 -19.49 50.62 -17.60
N THR A 3 -19.33 49.38 -17.12
CA THR A 3 -18.64 48.13 -17.49
C THR A 3 -19.13 47.09 -16.47
N ARG A 4 -19.64 45.92 -16.91
CA ARG A 4 -19.90 44.78 -16.01
C ARG A 4 -18.56 44.17 -15.59
N SER A 5 -18.21 44.24 -14.30
CA SER A 5 -17.05 43.57 -13.73
C SER A 5 -17.30 42.05 -13.71
N ARG A 6 -16.78 41.35 -14.72
CA ARG A 6 -16.69 39.89 -14.77
C ARG A 6 -15.68 39.45 -13.71
N ARG A 7 -16.14 38.95 -12.55
CA ARG A 7 -15.27 38.19 -11.65
C ARG A 7 -14.90 36.90 -12.38
N GLU A 8 -13.70 36.86 -12.95
CA GLU A 8 -13.08 35.61 -13.37
C GLU A 8 -12.79 34.78 -12.12
N SER A 9 -13.56 33.71 -11.95
CA SER A 9 -13.25 32.65 -11.02
C SER A 9 -11.91 32.04 -11.45
N ARG A 10 -10.83 32.38 -10.74
CA ARG A 10 -9.58 31.62 -10.86
C ARG A 10 -9.90 30.19 -10.44
N LYS A 11 -10.08 29.29 -11.42
CA LYS A 11 -9.95 27.86 -11.17
C LYS A 11 -8.54 27.67 -10.67
N GLY A 12 -8.37 27.56 -9.35
CA GLY A 12 -7.11 27.13 -8.77
C GLY A 12 -6.72 25.83 -9.46
N LEU A 13 -5.49 25.76 -10.00
CA LEU A 13 -4.92 24.48 -10.36
C LEU A 13 -5.05 23.59 -9.11
N PRO A 14 -5.56 22.35 -9.22
CA PRO A 14 -5.49 21.45 -8.09
C PRO A 14 -4.02 21.33 -7.70
N SER A 15 -3.70 21.77 -6.48
CA SER A 15 -2.40 21.50 -5.87
C SER A 15 -2.23 19.99 -5.93
N ARG A 16 -1.27 19.51 -6.73
CA ARG A 16 -0.95 18.08 -6.77
C ARG A 16 -0.26 17.76 -5.45
N GLU A 17 -1.06 17.39 -4.45
CA GLU A 17 -0.51 16.84 -3.23
C GLU A 17 0.40 15.66 -3.60
N PRO A 18 1.57 15.54 -2.96
CA PRO A 18 2.45 14.42 -3.22
C PRO A 18 1.70 13.12 -2.92
N LYS A 19 1.67 12.23 -3.90
CA LYS A 19 1.08 10.90 -3.73
C LYS A 19 1.98 10.09 -2.81
N LYS A 20 1.51 9.79 -1.61
CA LYS A 20 2.29 9.11 -0.56
C LYS A 20 2.06 7.61 -0.61
N LEU A 21 3.04 6.80 -0.25
CA LEU A 21 2.84 5.37 -0.04
C LEU A 21 3.21 5.09 1.40
N ILE A 22 2.38 4.33 2.13
CA ILE A 22 2.76 3.88 3.46
C ILE A 22 3.44 2.52 3.30
N SER A 23 4.68 2.42 3.75
CA SER A 23 5.35 1.15 3.97
C SER A 23 5.41 0.88 5.46
N TYR A 24 4.94 -0.29 5.87
CA TYR A 24 4.88 -0.68 7.27
C TYR A 24 5.64 -1.98 7.47
N ALA A 25 6.57 -1.99 8.42
CA ALA A 25 7.18 -3.21 8.94
C ALA A 25 6.41 -3.59 10.20
N ALA A 26 5.70 -4.72 10.15
CA ALA A 26 4.68 -5.07 11.12
C ALA A 26 4.93 -6.44 11.74
N ALA A 27 4.27 -6.70 12.87
CA ALA A 27 3.80 -8.03 13.25
C ALA A 27 2.47 -7.88 14.02
N PRO A 28 1.29 -7.97 13.38
CA PRO A 28 0.01 -7.92 14.09
C PRO A 28 -0.57 -9.33 14.26
N GLY A 29 -0.98 -9.65 15.50
CA GLY A 29 -1.57 -10.94 15.85
C GLY A 29 -0.60 -12.12 15.74
N PHE A 30 -1.09 -13.36 15.95
CA PHE A 30 -0.22 -14.54 15.99
C PHE A 30 0.35 -14.89 14.59
N HIS A 31 -0.32 -14.58 13.46
CA HIS A 31 0.19 -14.89 12.10
C HIS A 31 -0.22 -13.97 10.93
N GLY A 32 -0.87 -12.81 11.14
CA GLY A 32 -1.28 -11.93 10.03
C GLY A 32 -2.50 -11.08 10.34
N PRO A 33 -2.86 -10.15 9.43
CA PRO A 33 -3.89 -9.14 9.65
C PRO A 33 -5.31 -9.73 9.67
N ASN A 34 -6.07 -9.45 10.73
CA ASN A 34 -7.53 -9.55 10.75
C ASN A 34 -8.17 -8.30 10.12
N ARG A 35 -7.76 -7.99 8.88
CA ARG A 35 -8.21 -6.83 8.08
C ARG A 35 -7.77 -5.44 8.55
N GLU A 36 -6.93 -5.32 9.59
CA GLU A 36 -6.53 -4.01 10.12
C GLU A 36 -5.76 -3.18 9.07
N TRP A 37 -4.98 -3.85 8.21
CA TRP A 37 -4.22 -3.20 7.15
C TRP A 37 -5.13 -2.66 6.05
N GLU A 38 -6.11 -3.45 5.63
CA GLU A 38 -7.15 -3.03 4.70
C GLU A 38 -7.93 -1.84 5.27
N ARG A 39 -8.38 -1.94 6.53
CA ARG A 39 -9.08 -0.86 7.21
C ARG A 39 -8.25 0.41 7.29
N CYS A 40 -6.95 0.31 7.56
CA CYS A 40 -6.04 1.46 7.53
C CYS A 40 -6.07 2.18 6.17
N THR A 41 -6.12 1.43 5.06
CA THR A 41 -6.24 2.05 3.72
C THR A 41 -7.61 2.66 3.45
N GLU A 42 -8.67 2.13 4.06
CA GLU A 42 -10.02 2.70 4.01
C GLU A 42 -10.08 4.02 4.79
N ASP A 43 -9.52 4.03 6.01
CA ASP A 43 -9.53 5.19 6.92
C ASP A 43 -8.63 6.33 6.40
N THR A 44 -7.48 6.01 5.78
CA THR A 44 -6.51 7.01 5.33
C THR A 44 -6.63 7.40 3.85
N GLY A 45 -7.30 6.57 3.04
CA GLY A 45 -7.30 6.70 1.58
C GLY A 45 -5.94 6.41 0.92
N LEU A 46 -4.94 5.97 1.70
CA LEU A 46 -3.60 5.68 1.22
C LEU A 46 -3.40 4.17 1.02
N PRO A 47 -2.66 3.74 -0.02
CA PRO A 47 -2.24 2.38 -0.20
C PRO A 47 -1.17 2.05 0.82
N LEU A 48 -1.17 0.79 1.22
CA LEU A 48 -0.31 0.26 2.26
C LEU A 48 0.42 -0.96 1.72
N LEU A 49 1.75 -0.94 1.83
CA LEU A 49 2.62 -2.09 1.60
C LEU A 49 3.15 -2.54 2.94
N VAL A 50 2.75 -3.73 3.37
CA VAL A 50 3.25 -4.32 4.60
C VAL A 50 4.31 -5.34 4.28
N CYS A 51 5.53 -5.09 4.75
CA CYS A 51 6.63 -6.03 4.75
C CYS A 51 6.68 -6.67 6.13
N ASN A 52 6.04 -7.82 6.27
CA ASN A 52 5.97 -8.56 7.52
C ASN A 52 7.18 -9.49 7.64
N ARG A 53 7.63 -9.74 8.88
CA ARG A 53 8.65 -10.75 9.15
C ARG A 53 8.06 -12.14 8.91
N SER A 54 8.75 -12.98 8.15
CA SER A 54 8.40 -14.38 7.94
C SER A 54 9.53 -15.33 8.38
N GLY A 55 9.20 -16.62 8.47
CA GLY A 55 10.15 -17.68 8.81
C GLY A 55 10.25 -18.01 10.30
N PRO A 56 11.02 -19.05 10.66
CA PRO A 56 11.19 -19.47 12.04
C PRO A 56 12.05 -18.46 12.82
N ASP A 57 11.65 -18.18 14.07
CA ASP A 57 12.42 -17.44 15.06
C ASP A 57 12.53 -18.31 16.34
N TRP A 58 13.47 -18.00 17.24
CA TRP A 58 13.72 -18.77 18.46
C TRP A 58 12.52 -18.82 19.40
N THR A 59 11.66 -17.80 19.37
CA THR A 59 10.52 -17.68 20.30
C THR A 59 9.16 -17.81 19.62
N ARG A 60 9.09 -17.68 18.29
CA ARG A 60 7.85 -17.70 17.51
C ARG A 60 8.11 -18.21 16.10
N ASN A 61 7.11 -18.87 15.52
CA ASN A 61 7.17 -19.31 14.14
C ASN A 61 6.37 -18.34 13.25
N PHE A 62 7.04 -17.58 12.39
CA PHE A 62 6.42 -16.68 11.41
C PHE A 62 6.34 -17.31 10.01
N THR A 63 6.50 -18.62 9.88
CA THR A 63 6.47 -19.30 8.55
C THR A 63 5.16 -19.06 7.81
N SER A 64 4.04 -18.93 8.52
CA SER A 64 2.73 -18.61 7.95
C SER A 64 2.46 -17.10 7.80
N ALA A 65 3.41 -16.24 8.17
CA ALA A 65 3.21 -14.80 8.12
C ALA A 65 3.19 -14.29 6.68
N GLU A 66 2.27 -13.38 6.40
CA GLU A 66 2.09 -12.78 5.08
C GLU A 66 2.51 -11.32 5.08
N SER A 67 3.16 -10.91 4.00
CA SER A 67 3.27 -9.52 3.56
C SER A 67 2.10 -9.19 2.64
N VAL A 68 1.64 -7.93 2.63
CA VAL A 68 0.39 -7.56 1.96
C VAL A 68 0.51 -6.23 1.24
N VAL A 69 -0.14 -6.14 0.07
CA VAL A 69 -0.45 -4.87 -0.58
C VAL A 69 -1.95 -4.64 -0.47
N ALA A 70 -2.35 -3.51 0.11
CA ALA A 70 -3.74 -3.13 0.28
C ALA A 70 -4.02 -1.71 -0.25
N LYS A 71 -5.25 -1.48 -0.69
CA LYS A 71 -5.77 -0.15 -1.07
C LYS A 71 -7.29 -0.15 -0.99
N ASP A 72 -7.89 0.97 -0.58
CA ASP A 72 -9.34 1.20 -0.54
C ASP A 72 -10.11 0.10 0.21
N GLY A 73 -9.59 -0.35 1.35
CA GLY A 73 -10.23 -1.41 2.14
C GLY A 73 -10.07 -2.81 1.55
N LYS A 74 -9.26 -2.99 0.50
CA LYS A 74 -9.11 -4.26 -0.21
C LYS A 74 -7.66 -4.74 -0.20
N ARG A 75 -7.50 -6.05 0.02
CA ARG A 75 -6.25 -6.75 -0.27
C ARG A 75 -6.08 -6.89 -1.78
N LEU A 76 -4.96 -6.43 -2.30
CA LEU A 76 -4.59 -6.54 -3.70
C LEU A 76 -3.62 -7.69 -3.93
N LEU A 77 -2.64 -7.87 -3.04
CA LEU A 77 -1.69 -8.97 -3.07
C LEU A 77 -1.46 -9.52 -1.66
N THR A 78 -1.25 -10.83 -1.61
CA THR A 78 -0.69 -11.56 -0.46
C THR A 78 0.64 -12.14 -0.91
N LEU A 79 1.69 -11.90 -0.13
CA LEU A 79 3.07 -12.28 -0.43
C LEU A 79 3.58 -13.16 0.72
N SER A 80 4.10 -14.34 0.41
CA SER A 80 4.70 -15.23 1.39
C SER A 80 5.86 -16.00 0.77
N SER A 81 6.81 -16.39 1.61
CA SER A 81 7.94 -17.23 1.22
C SER A 81 8.43 -18.00 2.44
N ASP A 82 8.88 -19.23 2.20
CA ASP A 82 9.50 -20.10 3.19
C ASP A 82 11.01 -19.80 3.39
N ARG A 83 11.56 -18.86 2.63
CA ARG A 83 12.97 -18.48 2.63
C ARG A 83 13.14 -16.97 2.53
N SER A 84 14.36 -16.50 2.81
CA SER A 84 14.73 -15.09 2.61
C SER A 84 14.54 -14.70 1.15
N THR A 85 13.71 -13.68 0.92
CA THR A 85 13.21 -13.32 -0.41
C THR A 85 12.97 -11.82 -0.50
N VAL A 86 13.24 -11.24 -1.68
CA VAL A 86 12.79 -9.90 -2.06
C VAL A 86 11.57 -10.02 -2.96
N PHE A 87 10.47 -9.37 -2.59
CA PHE A 87 9.30 -9.25 -3.46
C PHE A 87 9.37 -7.95 -4.26
N ILE A 88 9.22 -8.05 -5.57
CA ILE A 88 9.17 -6.92 -6.49
C ILE A 88 7.77 -6.83 -7.09
N LEU A 89 7.21 -5.63 -7.08
CA LEU A 89 5.92 -5.33 -7.68
C LEU A 89 5.94 -3.94 -8.31
N ASP A 90 5.17 -3.78 -9.37
CA ASP A 90 5.08 -2.51 -10.08
C ASP A 90 3.87 -1.70 -9.60
N TRP A 91 4.14 -0.53 -9.00
CA TRP A 91 3.11 0.39 -8.57
C TRP A 91 3.01 1.59 -9.53
N ASN A 92 1.84 1.77 -10.15
CA ASN A 92 1.60 2.89 -11.05
C ASN A 92 1.30 4.16 -10.24
N LEU A 93 2.22 5.11 -10.17
CA LEU A 93 2.03 6.36 -9.41
C LEU A 93 0.98 7.30 -10.03
N LYS A 94 0.71 7.22 -11.35
CA LYS A 94 -0.29 8.06 -12.02
C LYS A 94 -1.72 7.65 -11.67
N TYR A 95 -2.00 6.36 -11.72
CA TYR A 95 -3.33 5.80 -11.42
C TYR A 95 -3.44 5.28 -9.99
N TYR A 96 -2.32 5.24 -9.28
CA TYR A 96 -2.20 4.87 -7.87
C TYR A 96 -2.79 3.49 -7.59
N LYS A 97 -2.37 2.53 -8.42
CA LYS A 97 -2.80 1.13 -8.39
C LYS A 97 -1.63 0.26 -8.80
N LEU A 98 -1.74 -1.05 -8.56
CA LEU A 98 -0.84 -2.02 -9.16
C LEU A 98 -0.85 -1.88 -10.70
N ALA A 99 0.33 -1.87 -11.30
CA ALA A 99 0.47 -1.91 -12.75
C ALA A 99 0.05 -3.29 -13.29
N THR A 100 0.36 -4.35 -12.53
CA THR A 100 0.00 -5.75 -12.80
C THR A 100 -0.50 -6.43 -11.52
N PRO A 101 -1.42 -7.41 -11.60
CA PRO A 101 -1.93 -8.14 -10.44
C PRO A 101 -0.95 -9.23 -9.94
N HIS A 102 0.34 -9.09 -10.22
CA HIS A 102 1.37 -10.08 -9.90
C HIS A 102 2.62 -9.39 -9.34
N TYR A 103 3.44 -10.18 -8.66
CA TYR A 103 4.75 -9.81 -8.14
C TYR A 103 5.78 -10.84 -8.59
N GLN A 104 7.06 -10.49 -8.46
CA GLN A 104 8.20 -11.39 -8.63
C GLN A 104 8.85 -11.63 -7.27
N ASP A 105 9.26 -12.86 -7.00
CA ASP A 105 10.07 -13.23 -5.85
C ASP A 105 11.53 -13.48 -6.29
N ILE A 106 12.46 -12.83 -5.63
CA ILE A 106 13.90 -13.04 -5.82
C ILE A 106 14.45 -13.65 -4.53
N PRO A 107 14.78 -14.95 -4.52
CA PRO A 107 15.45 -15.57 -3.39
C PRO A 107 16.79 -14.89 -3.10
N LEU A 108 17.12 -14.78 -1.81
CA LEU A 108 18.41 -14.27 -1.32
C LEU A 108 19.40 -15.40 -1.03
#